data_AF-A0A821N7Q2-F1
#
_entry.id   AF-A0A821N7Q2-F1
#
_cell.length_a   1.000
_cell.length_b   1.000
_cell.length_c   1.000
_cell.angle_alpha   90.00
_cell.angle_beta   90.00
_cell.angle_gamma   90.00
#
_symmetry.space_group_name_H-M   'P 1'
#
loop_
_entity.id
_entity.type
_entity.pdbx_description
1 polymer ?
#
loop_
_entity_poly.entity_id
_entity_poly.type
_entity_poly.pdbx_seq_one_letter_code
_entity_poly.pdbx_strand_id
1 'polypeptide(L)'
;MRQKGFAVQDGFTSLTTKCSLCLSEENKPDSKVYINKTTGYFLCPKCNAHGDWNILERLIKKSKVEGSIKDYFDKLQQDKYEFDKHWENLLAETTSLLNLSENEVLDLFRLFEFPYHTEAHKVLCDVRVSKDQTVLYFPLKNSLDTIIGYRKIQAGREEEVETCGHHLAGLFSCRSFKTLKTDQAILVPSIQDVLSLASNKVAGKLIWLSNCSLPPVVLPVLERYQKLCLWGDWENMRAVAEKLGEDRCFFVRPTDGLVTASEAASANLSLKTLVSEAKPASHRSITTFASLRDDVYAELTNIDKVRGVKWKRFPALTKLLGGHRRGELTVMTGPTGCGKTTLCAEMSLDLAQQGVTTLWGSFEIRNFRLARTMLQQFAGVPLEQNLNEFPKFADEFQKLPIFYLAFHGQQPIKVVMEAVEHARYMYDISHVVVDNVQFMLGLGEEREGDRYLRQDAVITAFRTFATARHCHVTLVMHPRKERDSEDLSTSSIFGSAKASQEADNVLIIQDKRLTAVRGKKYLQVAKNRYSGDLGIVPLDFDKDALSYQPKKKAKKQDEPEKLLDNCFQEYSLDEPQDISQILKSSKSKNNKKENVDTFLNDILNLNRTR
;
A
#
# COMPACT_ATOMS: atom_id res chain seq x y z
N MET A 1 -33.55 0.31 15.53
CA MET A 1 -33.93 -1.12 15.37
C MET A 1 -34.67 -1.67 16.58
N ARG A 2 -34.10 -1.62 17.80
CA ARG A 2 -34.77 -2.12 19.03
C ARG A 2 -36.16 -1.50 19.27
N GLN A 3 -36.28 -0.18 19.12
CA GLN A 3 -37.57 0.54 19.21
C GLN A 3 -38.63 0.07 18.19
N LYS A 4 -38.22 -0.60 17.10
CA LYS A 4 -39.12 -1.16 16.08
C LYS A 4 -39.37 -2.67 16.26
N GLY A 5 -39.00 -3.24 17.40
CA GLY A 5 -39.26 -4.66 17.72
C GLY A 5 -38.30 -5.67 17.10
N PHE A 6 -37.21 -5.23 16.45
CA PHE A 6 -36.19 -6.16 15.94
C PHE A 6 -35.31 -6.69 17.08
N ALA A 7 -35.15 -8.01 17.15
CA ALA A 7 -34.16 -8.65 18.02
C ALA A 7 -32.76 -8.39 17.48
N VAL A 8 -32.00 -7.54 18.18
CA VAL A 8 -30.62 -7.19 17.82
C VAL A 8 -29.66 -7.83 18.82
N GLN A 9 -28.81 -8.72 18.34
CA GLN A 9 -27.71 -9.30 19.09
C GLN A 9 -26.44 -8.48 18.84
N ASP A 10 -25.69 -8.22 19.91
CA ASP A 10 -24.45 -7.47 19.84
C ASP A 10 -23.27 -8.43 19.60
N GLY A 11 -22.55 -8.24 18.50
CA GLY A 11 -21.34 -8.99 18.20
C GLY A 11 -20.07 -8.24 18.61
N PHE A 12 -18.91 -8.63 18.09
CA PHE A 12 -17.67 -7.87 18.22
C PHE A 12 -17.67 -6.66 17.28
N THR A 13 -17.72 -6.90 15.98
CA THR A 13 -17.63 -5.87 14.93
C THR A 13 -18.99 -5.43 14.43
N SER A 14 -20.00 -6.29 14.58
CA SER A 14 -21.29 -6.12 13.91
C SER A 14 -22.46 -6.35 14.85
N LEU A 15 -23.52 -5.58 14.67
CA LEU A 15 -24.83 -5.90 15.20
C LEU A 15 -25.49 -6.94 14.30
N THR A 16 -26.12 -7.96 14.89
CA THR A 16 -26.81 -9.00 14.12
C THR A 16 -28.31 -8.96 14.35
N THR A 17 -29.08 -9.13 13.27
CA THR A 17 -30.54 -9.17 13.27
C THR A 17 -31.04 -10.16 12.22
N LYS A 18 -32.32 -10.54 12.26
CA LYS A 18 -32.92 -11.37 11.21
C LYS A 18 -33.02 -10.61 9.88
N CYS A 19 -32.74 -11.28 8.77
CA CYS A 19 -32.86 -10.71 7.43
C CYS A 19 -34.31 -10.64 6.99
N SER A 20 -34.81 -9.45 6.66
CA SER A 20 -36.17 -9.26 6.14
C SER A 20 -36.37 -9.79 4.72
N LEU A 21 -35.31 -9.83 3.92
CA LEU A 21 -35.34 -10.30 2.52
C LEU A 21 -35.36 -11.82 2.40
N CYS A 22 -34.87 -12.54 3.42
CA CYS A 22 -34.84 -14.00 3.42
C CYS A 22 -36.04 -14.65 4.12
N LEU A 23 -37.05 -13.86 4.53
CA LEU A 23 -38.21 -14.33 5.29
C LEU A 23 -39.18 -15.21 4.49
N SER A 24 -39.05 -15.27 3.16
CA SER A 24 -39.93 -16.06 2.29
C SER A 24 -39.64 -17.57 2.29
N GLU A 25 -38.54 -18.03 2.89
CA GLU A 25 -38.25 -19.45 3.04
C GLU A 25 -38.52 -19.88 4.48
N GLU A 26 -39.72 -20.38 4.73
CA GLU A 26 -40.09 -21.01 6.00
C GLU A 26 -39.11 -22.16 6.32
N ASN A 27 -38.61 -22.20 7.57
CA ASN A 27 -37.82 -23.30 8.19
C ASN A 27 -36.29 -23.37 8.03
N LYS A 28 -35.53 -22.26 7.93
CA LYS A 28 -34.09 -22.30 8.29
C LYS A 28 -33.65 -21.17 9.26
N PRO A 29 -33.00 -21.50 10.40
CA PRO A 29 -32.66 -20.56 11.48
C PRO A 29 -31.49 -19.58 11.20
N ASP A 30 -30.87 -19.61 10.01
CA ASP A 30 -29.57 -18.96 9.75
C ASP A 30 -29.60 -17.64 8.96
N SER A 31 -30.77 -17.04 8.73
CA SER A 31 -30.86 -15.77 7.97
C SER A 31 -30.51 -14.54 8.82
N LYS A 32 -29.23 -14.39 9.16
CA LYS A 32 -28.71 -13.22 9.90
C LYS A 32 -28.19 -12.14 8.94
N VAL A 33 -28.51 -10.88 9.23
CA VAL A 33 -27.86 -9.69 8.66
C VAL A 33 -26.88 -9.17 9.68
N TYR A 34 -25.66 -8.90 9.22
CA TYR A 34 -24.60 -8.28 9.99
C TYR A 34 -24.55 -6.81 9.61
N ILE A 35 -24.52 -5.92 10.59
CA ILE A 35 -24.51 -4.47 10.40
C ILE A 35 -23.28 -3.95 11.14
N ASN A 36 -22.31 -3.40 10.41
CA ASN A 36 -21.09 -2.90 11.01
C ASN A 36 -21.40 -1.76 12.00
N LYS A 37 -20.81 -1.83 13.20
CA LYS A 37 -21.06 -0.84 14.26
C LYS A 37 -20.54 0.56 13.93
N THR A 38 -19.50 0.65 13.12
CA THR A 38 -18.80 1.90 12.82
C THR A 38 -19.39 2.61 11.60
N THR A 39 -19.62 1.89 10.50
CA THR A 39 -20.13 2.49 9.24
C THR A 39 -21.62 2.31 9.02
N GLY A 40 -22.27 1.38 9.73
CA GLY A 40 -23.65 0.99 9.44
C GLY A 40 -23.81 0.18 8.15
N TYR A 41 -22.71 -0.17 7.47
CA TYR A 41 -22.73 -1.04 6.29
C TYR A 41 -23.26 -2.42 6.68
N PHE A 42 -24.21 -2.96 5.92
CA PHE A 42 -24.81 -4.26 6.22
C PHE A 42 -24.48 -5.31 5.17
N LEU A 43 -24.50 -6.58 5.59
CA LEU A 43 -24.37 -7.76 4.74
C LEU A 43 -25.28 -8.88 5.24
N CYS A 44 -26.02 -9.49 4.33
CA CYS A 44 -26.68 -10.77 4.52
C CYS A 44 -25.89 -11.87 3.78
N PRO A 45 -25.23 -12.80 4.48
CA PRO A 45 -24.45 -13.87 3.83
C PRO A 45 -25.31 -14.83 3.00
N LYS A 46 -26.62 -14.96 3.29
CA LYS A 46 -27.52 -15.90 2.60
C LYS A 46 -27.92 -15.40 1.21
N CYS A 47 -28.52 -14.21 1.14
CA CYS A 47 -28.96 -13.61 -0.12
C CYS A 47 -27.92 -12.67 -0.75
N ASN A 48 -26.75 -12.52 -0.13
CA ASN A 48 -25.69 -11.59 -0.53
C ASN A 48 -26.12 -10.12 -0.60
N ALA A 49 -27.25 -9.76 0.01
CA ALA A 49 -27.71 -8.39 0.10
C ALA A 49 -26.78 -7.57 0.99
N HIS A 50 -26.22 -6.48 0.46
CA HIS A 50 -25.37 -5.57 1.20
C HIS A 50 -25.56 -4.11 0.78
N GLY A 51 -25.05 -3.19 1.59
CA GLY A 51 -25.05 -1.77 1.28
C GLY A 51 -24.97 -0.88 2.52
N ASP A 52 -25.17 0.41 2.32
CA ASP A 52 -25.12 1.38 3.41
C ASP A 52 -26.39 1.38 4.26
N TRP A 53 -26.30 2.01 5.44
CA TRP A 53 -27.42 2.13 6.38
C TRP A 53 -28.70 2.68 5.75
N ASN A 54 -28.59 3.62 4.80
CA ASN A 54 -29.75 4.21 4.12
C ASN A 54 -30.59 3.16 3.38
N ILE A 55 -29.96 2.16 2.75
CA ILE A 55 -30.65 1.07 2.05
C ILE A 55 -31.34 0.18 3.10
N LEU A 56 -30.64 -0.18 4.17
CA LEU A 56 -31.21 -1.01 5.23
C LEU A 56 -32.38 -0.34 5.96
N GLU A 57 -32.27 0.95 6.27
CA GLU A 57 -33.31 1.69 6.96
C GLU A 57 -34.61 1.71 6.16
N ARG A 58 -34.52 1.86 4.83
CA ARG A 58 -35.66 1.80 3.91
C ARG A 58 -36.29 0.41 3.90
N LEU A 59 -35.47 -0.66 3.85
CA LEU A 59 -35.94 -2.04 3.94
C LEU A 59 -36.69 -2.33 5.25
N ILE A 60 -36.19 -1.80 6.37
CA ILE A 60 -36.79 -1.96 7.69
C ILE A 60 -38.09 -1.14 7.83
N LYS A 61 -38.18 0.03 7.18
CA LYS A 61 -39.35 0.91 7.24
C LYS A 61 -40.57 0.37 6.47
N LYS A 62 -40.43 -0.66 5.62
CA LYS A 62 -41.49 -1.16 4.72
C LYS A 62 -42.18 -0.05 3.90
N SER A 63 -41.53 1.09 3.71
CA SER A 63 -41.95 2.07 2.70
C SER A 63 -41.95 1.35 1.34
N LYS A 64 -42.93 1.61 0.46
CA LYS A 64 -42.99 1.02 -0.90
C LYS A 64 -41.56 1.00 -1.47
N VAL A 65 -41.02 -0.19 -1.70
CA VAL A 65 -39.67 -0.35 -2.24
C VAL A 65 -39.68 0.36 -3.59
N GLU A 66 -38.99 1.49 -3.69
CA GLU A 66 -38.83 2.22 -4.95
C GLU A 66 -38.22 1.26 -5.99
N GLY A 67 -38.61 1.41 -7.26
CA GLY A 67 -38.12 0.55 -8.35
C GLY A 67 -36.60 0.40 -8.34
N SER A 68 -35.87 1.50 -8.05
CA SER A 68 -34.41 1.54 -7.96
C SER A 68 -33.78 0.57 -6.94
N ILE A 69 -34.42 0.36 -5.78
CA ILE A 69 -33.92 -0.57 -4.76
C ILE A 69 -34.20 -2.01 -5.17
N LYS A 70 -35.35 -2.25 -5.80
CA LYS A 70 -35.70 -3.58 -6.32
C LYS A 70 -34.75 -3.96 -7.45
N ASP A 71 -34.52 -3.06 -8.40
CA ASP A 71 -33.56 -3.23 -9.50
C ASP A 71 -32.14 -3.51 -8.98
N TYR A 72 -31.73 -2.85 -7.89
CA TYR A 72 -30.45 -3.12 -7.23
C TYR A 72 -30.35 -4.54 -6.68
N PHE A 73 -31.40 -5.04 -6.02
CA PHE A 73 -31.40 -6.42 -5.50
C PHE A 73 -31.52 -7.47 -6.61
N ASP A 74 -32.31 -7.19 -7.64
CA ASP A 74 -32.44 -8.05 -8.81
C ASP A 74 -31.08 -8.16 -9.52
N LYS A 75 -30.32 -7.05 -9.62
CA LYS A 75 -28.94 -7.06 -10.11
C LYS A 75 -28.01 -7.91 -9.22
N LEU A 76 -28.07 -7.77 -7.89
CA LEU A 76 -27.24 -8.60 -7.00
C LEU A 76 -27.55 -10.10 -7.12
N GLN A 77 -28.82 -10.45 -7.34
CA GLN A 77 -29.22 -11.84 -7.58
C GLN A 77 -28.74 -12.35 -8.93
N GLN A 78 -28.83 -11.52 -9.97
CA GLN A 78 -28.32 -11.84 -11.30
C GLN A 78 -26.82 -12.05 -11.29
N ASP A 79 -26.06 -11.12 -10.68
CA ASP A 79 -24.62 -11.25 -10.51
C ASP A 79 -24.30 -12.59 -9.82
N LYS A 80 -25.01 -12.92 -8.73
CA LYS A 80 -24.87 -14.19 -8.01
C LYS A 80 -25.05 -15.40 -8.92
N TYR A 81 -26.12 -15.43 -9.70
CA TYR A 81 -26.40 -16.51 -10.63
C TYR A 81 -25.30 -16.66 -11.70
N GLU A 82 -24.81 -15.55 -12.24
CA GLU A 82 -23.74 -15.55 -13.25
C GLU A 82 -22.43 -16.11 -12.70
N PHE A 83 -22.07 -15.73 -11.47
CA PHE A 83 -20.89 -16.27 -10.81
C PHE A 83 -21.03 -17.74 -10.46
N ASP A 84 -22.19 -18.17 -9.93
CA ASP A 84 -22.42 -19.58 -9.59
C ASP A 84 -22.24 -20.45 -10.85
N LYS A 85 -22.78 -20.02 -11.99
CA LYS A 85 -22.57 -20.67 -13.29
C LYS A 85 -21.11 -20.65 -13.75
N HIS A 86 -20.43 -19.51 -13.61
CA HIS A 86 -18.99 -19.40 -13.93
C HIS A 86 -18.14 -20.34 -13.09
N TRP A 87 -18.46 -20.44 -11.80
CA TRP A 87 -17.79 -21.33 -10.85
C TRP A 87 -18.02 -22.80 -11.20
N GLU A 88 -19.24 -23.20 -11.57
CA GLU A 88 -19.52 -24.55 -12.07
C GLU A 88 -18.71 -24.92 -13.31
N ASN A 89 -18.60 -24.00 -14.29
CA ASN A 89 -17.76 -24.21 -15.47
C ASN A 89 -16.27 -24.37 -15.08
N LEU A 90 -15.78 -23.51 -14.18
CA LEU A 90 -14.40 -23.59 -13.68
C LEU A 90 -14.16 -24.92 -12.96
N LEU A 91 -15.12 -25.42 -12.18
CA LEU A 91 -15.04 -26.74 -11.53
C LEU A 91 -14.96 -27.89 -12.54
N ALA A 92 -15.59 -27.76 -13.72
CA ALA A 92 -15.51 -28.76 -14.79
C ALA A 92 -14.17 -28.71 -15.55
N GLU A 93 -13.56 -27.53 -15.64
CA GLU A 93 -12.27 -27.33 -16.33
C GLU A 93 -11.05 -27.57 -15.45
N THR A 94 -11.20 -27.55 -14.13
CA THR A 94 -10.09 -27.64 -13.17
C THR A 94 -10.11 -28.94 -12.36
N THR A 95 -8.95 -29.31 -11.85
CA THR A 95 -8.81 -30.50 -10.98
C THR A 95 -8.61 -30.05 -9.53
N SER A 96 -9.18 -30.76 -8.56
CA SER A 96 -8.88 -30.49 -7.14
C SER A 96 -7.44 -30.88 -6.83
N LEU A 97 -6.75 -30.03 -6.06
CA LEU A 97 -5.41 -30.32 -5.58
C LEU A 97 -5.34 -31.61 -4.74
N LEU A 98 -6.44 -32.05 -4.13
CA LEU A 98 -6.53 -33.34 -3.43
C LEU A 98 -6.32 -34.55 -4.34
N ASN A 99 -6.67 -34.43 -5.62
CA ASN A 99 -6.67 -35.55 -6.56
C ASN A 99 -5.33 -35.71 -7.28
N LEU A 100 -4.40 -34.76 -7.10
CA LEU A 100 -3.07 -34.82 -7.68
C LEU A 100 -2.18 -35.78 -6.87
N SER A 101 -1.25 -36.43 -7.56
CA SER A 101 -0.23 -37.27 -6.92
C SER A 101 0.77 -36.43 -6.12
N GLU A 102 1.46 -37.03 -5.16
CA GLU A 102 2.43 -36.31 -4.32
C GLU A 102 3.56 -35.67 -5.14
N ASN A 103 3.97 -36.30 -6.25
CA ASN A 103 5.00 -35.77 -7.15
C ASN A 103 4.49 -34.55 -7.92
N GLU A 104 3.28 -34.60 -8.46
CA GLU A 104 2.67 -33.46 -9.15
C GLU A 104 2.50 -32.26 -8.21
N VAL A 105 2.07 -32.49 -6.97
CA VAL A 105 1.95 -31.43 -5.97
C VAL A 105 3.32 -30.84 -5.63
N LEU A 106 4.36 -31.67 -5.54
CA LEU A 106 5.71 -31.23 -5.25
C LEU A 106 6.28 -30.38 -6.39
N ASP A 107 6.08 -30.78 -7.65
CA ASP A 107 6.50 -30.00 -8.81
C ASP A 107 5.73 -28.69 -8.94
N LEU A 108 4.42 -28.72 -8.67
CA LEU A 108 3.58 -27.52 -8.61
C LEU A 108 4.06 -26.55 -7.52
N PHE A 109 4.36 -27.04 -6.32
CA PHE A 109 4.81 -26.18 -5.23
C PHE A 109 6.20 -25.59 -5.52
N ARG A 110 7.06 -26.32 -6.23
CA ARG A 110 8.34 -25.77 -6.73
C ARG A 110 8.11 -24.66 -7.76
N LEU A 111 7.17 -24.85 -8.68
CA LEU A 111 6.85 -23.86 -9.71
C LEU A 111 6.38 -22.53 -9.11
N PHE A 112 5.59 -22.57 -8.03
CA PHE A 112 5.07 -21.39 -7.32
C PHE A 112 5.97 -20.93 -6.15
N GLU A 113 7.14 -21.54 -5.97
CA GLU A 113 8.06 -21.28 -4.83
C GLU A 113 7.39 -21.41 -3.45
N PHE A 114 6.43 -22.32 -3.31
CA PHE A 114 5.70 -22.57 -2.07
C PHE A 114 6.40 -23.61 -1.18
N PRO A 115 6.34 -23.46 0.16
CA PRO A 115 6.88 -24.46 1.06
C PRO A 115 6.07 -25.75 0.96
N TYR A 116 6.74 -26.83 0.56
CA TYR A 116 6.13 -28.16 0.43
C TYR A 116 6.15 -28.92 1.76
N HIS A 117 5.05 -29.60 2.05
CA HIS A 117 4.97 -30.60 3.10
C HIS A 117 4.04 -31.74 2.66
N THR A 118 4.26 -32.95 3.17
CA THR A 118 3.52 -34.15 2.74
C THR A 118 2.00 -33.99 2.80
N GLU A 119 1.52 -33.28 3.83
CA GLU A 119 0.08 -33.05 4.03
C GLU A 119 -0.49 -31.82 3.28
N ALA A 120 0.27 -31.18 2.38
CA ALA A 120 -0.11 -29.86 1.83
C ALA A 120 -1.36 -29.94 0.95
N HIS A 121 -1.51 -31.04 0.20
CA HIS A 121 -2.69 -31.32 -0.61
C HIS A 121 -3.97 -31.40 0.24
N LYS A 122 -3.87 -31.88 1.50
CA LYS A 122 -5.02 -31.96 2.42
C LYS A 122 -5.37 -30.61 3.04
N VAL A 123 -4.37 -29.78 3.31
CA VAL A 123 -4.57 -28.41 3.86
C VAL A 123 -5.25 -27.53 2.81
N LEU A 124 -4.79 -27.63 1.57
CA LEU A 124 -5.32 -26.89 0.42
C LEU A 124 -6.41 -27.70 -0.31
N CYS A 125 -7.23 -28.45 0.43
CA CYS A 125 -8.18 -29.38 -0.17
C CYS A 125 -9.20 -28.73 -1.14
N ASP A 126 -9.58 -27.50 -0.82
CA ASP A 126 -10.56 -26.73 -1.57
C ASP A 126 -9.94 -26.02 -2.79
N VAL A 127 -8.60 -26.03 -2.93
CA VAL A 127 -7.89 -25.36 -4.02
C VAL A 127 -8.03 -26.14 -5.32
N ARG A 128 -8.24 -25.41 -6.42
CA ARG A 128 -8.34 -25.97 -7.77
C ARG A 128 -7.12 -25.60 -8.60
N VAL A 129 -6.72 -26.50 -9.48
CA VAL A 129 -5.55 -26.37 -10.35
C VAL A 129 -6.02 -26.44 -11.80
N SER A 130 -5.49 -25.56 -12.65
CA SER A 130 -5.73 -25.62 -14.10
C SER A 130 -5.13 -26.89 -14.73
N LYS A 131 -5.62 -27.29 -15.91
CA LYS A 131 -5.15 -28.51 -16.60
C LYS A 131 -3.67 -28.46 -16.97
N ASP A 132 -3.16 -27.28 -17.27
CA ASP A 132 -1.77 -27.01 -17.58
C ASP A 132 -0.90 -26.80 -16.32
N GLN A 133 -1.48 -26.88 -15.12
CA GLN A 133 -0.79 -26.73 -13.84
C GLN A 133 -0.06 -25.39 -13.65
N THR A 134 -0.48 -24.35 -14.38
CA THR A 134 0.13 -23.00 -14.28
C THR A 134 -0.69 -22.03 -13.43
N VAL A 135 -1.93 -22.37 -13.06
CA VAL A 135 -2.85 -21.50 -12.31
C VAL A 135 -3.48 -22.23 -11.13
N LEU A 136 -3.46 -21.55 -9.98
CA LEU A 136 -4.10 -21.98 -8.74
C LEU A 136 -5.31 -21.09 -8.41
N TYR A 137 -6.44 -21.72 -8.08
CA TYR A 137 -7.67 -21.05 -7.67
C TYR A 137 -8.01 -21.36 -6.22
N PHE A 138 -8.01 -20.34 -5.37
CA PHE A 138 -8.27 -20.40 -3.94
C PHE A 138 -9.69 -19.90 -3.64
N PRO A 139 -10.65 -20.77 -3.26
CA PRO A 139 -12.03 -20.35 -3.03
C PRO A 139 -12.17 -19.46 -1.79
N LEU A 140 -12.97 -18.40 -1.92
CA LEU A 140 -13.30 -17.46 -0.86
C LEU A 140 -14.67 -17.81 -0.27
N LYS A 141 -14.71 -18.01 1.04
CA LYS A 141 -15.92 -18.43 1.76
C LYS A 141 -16.46 -17.30 2.63
N ASN A 142 -17.78 -17.22 2.73
CA ASN A 142 -18.46 -16.29 3.63
C ASN A 142 -18.63 -16.88 5.05
N SER A 143 -19.40 -16.20 5.91
CA SER A 143 -19.68 -16.66 7.28
C SER A 143 -20.49 -17.97 7.36
N LEU A 144 -21.23 -18.33 6.30
CA LEU A 144 -21.99 -19.57 6.16
C LEU A 144 -21.19 -20.69 5.46
N ASP A 145 -19.89 -20.48 5.20
CA ASP A 145 -19.01 -21.39 4.47
C ASP A 145 -19.38 -21.63 2.99
N THR A 146 -20.24 -20.77 2.41
CA THR A 146 -20.54 -20.83 0.97
C THR A 146 -19.49 -20.08 0.17
N ILE A 147 -19.11 -20.64 -0.99
CA ILE A 147 -18.15 -20.01 -1.91
C ILE A 147 -18.85 -18.83 -2.60
N ILE A 148 -18.23 -17.66 -2.55
CA ILE A 148 -18.75 -16.41 -3.13
C ILE A 148 -17.74 -15.72 -4.05
N GLY A 149 -16.57 -16.33 -4.20
CA GLY A 149 -15.44 -15.82 -4.98
C GLY A 149 -14.27 -16.78 -4.94
N TYR A 150 -13.21 -16.42 -5.64
CA TYR A 150 -11.92 -17.10 -5.59
C TYR A 150 -10.78 -16.11 -5.83
N ARG A 151 -9.59 -16.45 -5.35
CA ARG A 151 -8.33 -15.80 -5.74
C ARG A 151 -7.61 -16.67 -6.74
N LYS A 152 -7.05 -16.05 -7.77
CA LYS A 152 -6.29 -16.70 -8.83
C LYS A 152 -4.83 -16.27 -8.70
N ILE A 153 -3.94 -17.26 -8.69
CA ILE A 153 -2.49 -17.05 -8.72
C ILE A 153 -1.95 -17.77 -9.95
N GLN A 154 -1.12 -17.07 -10.73
CA GLN A 154 -0.45 -17.63 -11.91
C GLN A 154 1.04 -17.80 -11.61
N ALA A 155 1.62 -18.92 -12.07
CA ALA A 155 3.05 -19.19 -11.96
C ALA A 155 3.89 -18.07 -12.63
N GLY A 156 4.94 -17.63 -11.94
CA GLY A 156 5.80 -16.50 -12.34
C GLY A 156 5.19 -15.11 -12.12
N ARG A 157 3.96 -15.04 -11.59
CA ARG A 157 3.26 -13.80 -11.19
C ARG A 157 2.58 -13.98 -9.84
N GLU A 158 3.27 -14.61 -8.90
CA GLU A 158 2.73 -14.98 -7.58
C GLU A 158 2.33 -13.76 -6.75
N GLU A 159 2.99 -12.62 -6.97
CA GLU A 159 2.69 -11.34 -6.31
C GLU A 159 1.41 -10.67 -6.86
N GLU A 160 0.99 -10.99 -8.08
CA GLU A 160 -0.17 -10.40 -8.75
C GLU A 160 -1.44 -11.23 -8.52
N VAL A 161 -1.90 -11.28 -7.27
CA VAL A 161 -3.10 -12.07 -6.90
C VAL A 161 -4.37 -11.39 -7.43
N GLU A 162 -5.00 -12.03 -8.42
CA GLU A 162 -6.30 -11.60 -8.95
C GLU A 162 -7.42 -12.12 -8.03
N THR A 163 -8.37 -11.27 -7.66
CA THR A 163 -9.56 -11.71 -6.90
C THR A 163 -10.82 -11.57 -7.75
N CYS A 164 -11.56 -12.67 -7.90
CA CYS A 164 -12.79 -12.75 -8.66
C CYS A 164 -13.95 -13.15 -7.74
N GLY A 165 -15.16 -12.63 -7.99
CA GLY A 165 -16.36 -12.98 -7.24
C GLY A 165 -17.11 -11.79 -6.66
N HIS A 166 -18.15 -12.07 -5.88
CA HIS A 166 -19.07 -11.03 -5.40
C HIS A 166 -18.45 -10.12 -4.37
N HIS A 167 -18.24 -8.86 -4.76
CA HIS A 167 -17.97 -7.75 -3.86
C HIS A 167 -16.86 -8.02 -2.83
N LEU A 168 -15.97 -8.98 -3.12
CA LEU A 168 -14.85 -9.41 -2.28
C LEU A 168 -15.25 -9.83 -0.85
N ALA A 169 -16.47 -10.32 -0.64
CA ALA A 169 -17.06 -10.55 0.69
C ALA A 169 -16.53 -11.79 1.46
N GLY A 170 -15.56 -12.52 0.90
CA GLY A 170 -15.12 -13.82 1.41
C GLY A 170 -13.63 -13.87 1.73
N LEU A 171 -13.26 -14.83 2.59
CA LEU A 171 -11.86 -15.12 2.91
C LEU A 171 -11.52 -16.57 2.57
N PHE A 172 -10.29 -16.77 2.10
CA PHE A 172 -9.73 -18.11 2.04
C PHE A 172 -9.37 -18.55 3.46
N SER A 173 -9.79 -19.76 3.82
CA SER A 173 -9.51 -20.30 5.14
C SER A 173 -9.39 -21.81 5.15
N CYS A 174 -8.31 -22.34 5.71
CA CYS A 174 -8.08 -23.78 5.85
C CYS A 174 -7.98 -24.17 7.33
N ARG A 175 -8.09 -25.46 7.63
CA ARG A 175 -7.91 -25.99 8.99
C ARG A 175 -6.57 -26.71 9.05
N SER A 176 -5.83 -26.44 10.11
CA SER A 176 -4.69 -27.27 10.47
C SER A 176 -5.20 -28.59 11.04
N PHE A 177 -4.65 -29.70 10.51
CA PHE A 177 -5.11 -31.07 10.76
C PHE A 177 -5.22 -31.38 12.27
N LYS A 178 -6.33 -32.02 12.69
CA LYS A 178 -6.63 -32.47 14.08
C LYS A 178 -6.87 -31.38 15.14
N THR A 179 -7.28 -30.17 14.78
CA THR A 179 -7.60 -29.14 15.79
C THR A 179 -9.07 -29.16 16.23
N LEU A 180 -9.32 -29.40 17.52
CA LEU A 180 -10.65 -29.31 18.18
C LEU A 180 -11.07 -27.88 18.53
N LYS A 181 -10.11 -26.93 18.61
CA LYS A 181 -10.37 -25.52 18.91
C LYS A 181 -10.95 -24.81 17.67
N THR A 182 -12.27 -24.70 17.61
CA THR A 182 -13.00 -23.97 16.55
C THR A 182 -13.02 -22.45 16.75
N ASP A 183 -12.72 -21.99 17.96
CA ASP A 183 -12.97 -20.60 18.37
C ASP A 183 -11.75 -19.68 18.19
N GLN A 184 -10.63 -20.22 17.72
CA GLN A 184 -9.38 -19.50 17.43
C GLN A 184 -9.10 -19.47 15.93
N ALA A 185 -8.77 -18.28 15.41
CA ALA A 185 -8.23 -18.11 14.07
C ALA A 185 -6.87 -17.39 14.09
N ILE A 186 -6.03 -17.74 13.12
CA ILE A 186 -4.72 -17.12 12.89
C ILE A 186 -4.78 -16.43 11.53
N LEU A 187 -4.50 -15.13 11.53
CA LEU A 187 -4.58 -14.26 10.36
C LEU A 187 -3.16 -13.93 9.90
N VAL A 188 -2.87 -14.23 8.64
CA VAL A 188 -1.56 -14.03 8.01
C VAL A 188 -1.70 -13.34 6.64
N PRO A 189 -0.69 -12.57 6.21
CA PRO A 189 -0.76 -11.79 4.97
C PRO A 189 -0.48 -12.61 3.70
N SER A 190 0.21 -13.75 3.80
CA SER A 190 0.62 -14.54 2.63
C SER A 190 0.11 -15.98 2.70
N ILE A 191 -0.02 -16.62 1.54
CA ILE A 191 -0.34 -18.05 1.44
C ILE A 191 0.81 -18.95 1.90
N GLN A 192 2.06 -18.50 1.72
CA GLN A 192 3.25 -19.20 2.20
C GLN A 192 3.24 -19.31 3.74
N ASP A 193 2.77 -18.27 4.43
CA ASP A 193 2.61 -18.29 5.89
C ASP A 193 1.54 -19.29 6.33
N VAL A 194 0.43 -19.38 5.60
CA VAL A 194 -0.62 -20.39 5.86
C VAL A 194 -0.04 -21.80 5.73
N LEU A 195 0.72 -22.07 4.67
CA LEU A 195 1.37 -23.36 4.45
C LEU A 195 2.40 -23.68 5.53
N SER A 196 3.21 -22.71 5.95
CA SER A 196 4.19 -22.86 7.02
C SER A 196 3.55 -23.13 8.39
N LEU A 197 2.42 -22.50 8.69
CA LEU A 197 1.65 -22.77 9.91
C LEU A 197 0.98 -24.15 9.88
N ALA A 198 0.51 -24.57 8.70
CA ALA A 198 -0.12 -25.85 8.51
C ALA A 198 0.89 -27.02 8.59
N SER A 199 2.08 -26.86 8.00
CA SER A 199 3.17 -27.85 8.10
C SER A 199 3.57 -28.10 9.55
N ASN A 200 3.61 -27.04 10.34
CA ASN A 200 3.89 -27.07 11.77
C ASN A 200 2.70 -27.47 12.64
N LYS A 201 1.56 -27.88 12.07
CA LYS A 201 0.37 -28.37 12.80
C LYS A 201 -0.09 -27.40 13.89
N VAL A 202 -0.07 -26.09 13.60
CA VAL A 202 -0.51 -25.05 14.55
C VAL A 202 -2.02 -25.12 14.73
N ALA A 203 -2.49 -25.07 15.97
CA ALA A 203 -3.92 -25.18 16.26
C ALA A 203 -4.70 -23.91 15.85
N GLY A 204 -5.74 -24.09 15.04
CA GLY A 204 -6.77 -23.09 14.77
C GLY A 204 -7.23 -23.11 13.31
N LYS A 205 -8.13 -22.19 12.96
CA LYS A 205 -8.42 -21.88 11.56
C LYS A 205 -7.33 -20.94 11.03
N LEU A 206 -6.72 -21.28 9.90
CA LEU A 206 -5.71 -20.43 9.24
C LEU A 206 -6.42 -19.60 8.16
N ILE A 207 -6.22 -18.29 8.18
CA ILE A 207 -6.93 -17.34 7.33
C ILE A 207 -5.91 -16.46 6.60
N TRP A 208 -6.07 -16.39 5.27
CA TRP A 208 -5.21 -15.58 4.42
C TRP A 208 -5.83 -14.20 4.12
N LEU A 209 -5.23 -13.15 4.68
CA LEU A 209 -5.57 -11.75 4.41
C LEU A 209 -4.92 -11.29 3.10
N SER A 210 -5.67 -10.68 2.18
CA SER A 210 -5.07 -10.06 0.99
C SER A 210 -4.61 -8.64 1.36
N ASN A 211 -3.31 -8.37 1.26
CA ASN A 211 -2.69 -7.07 1.53
C ASN A 211 -3.06 -6.43 2.88
N CYS A 212 -3.41 -7.26 3.87
CA CYS A 212 -3.97 -6.81 5.17
C CYS A 212 -5.19 -5.86 5.05
N SER A 213 -5.87 -5.81 3.89
CA SER A 213 -7.10 -5.05 3.74
C SER A 213 -8.28 -5.86 4.24
N LEU A 214 -9.12 -5.23 5.05
CA LEU A 214 -10.33 -5.83 5.62
C LEU A 214 -11.51 -4.89 5.39
N PRO A 215 -12.13 -4.94 4.20
CA PRO A 215 -13.37 -4.23 3.94
C PRO A 215 -14.47 -4.69 4.92
N PRO A 216 -15.41 -3.81 5.32
CA PRO A 216 -16.43 -4.16 6.31
C PRO A 216 -17.31 -5.35 5.93
N VAL A 217 -17.47 -5.61 4.63
CA VAL A 217 -18.21 -6.76 4.10
C VAL A 217 -17.59 -8.11 4.49
N VAL A 218 -16.29 -8.15 4.81
CA VAL A 218 -15.58 -9.38 5.17
C VAL A 218 -15.62 -9.68 6.67
N LEU A 219 -15.79 -8.66 7.51
CA LEU A 219 -15.76 -8.77 8.98
C LEU A 219 -16.71 -9.84 9.55
N PRO A 220 -17.93 -10.05 9.00
CA PRO A 220 -18.83 -11.11 9.46
C PRO A 220 -18.22 -12.53 9.43
N VAL A 221 -17.27 -12.80 8.52
CA VAL A 221 -16.58 -14.11 8.44
C VAL A 221 -15.77 -14.41 9.70
N LEU A 222 -15.27 -13.34 10.33
CA LEU A 222 -14.38 -13.38 11.51
C LEU A 222 -15.16 -13.25 12.84
N GLU A 223 -16.45 -12.96 12.81
CA GLU A 223 -17.26 -12.70 14.00
C GLU A 223 -17.38 -13.94 14.91
N ARG A 224 -17.31 -15.15 14.33
CA ARG A 224 -17.42 -16.42 15.07
C ARG A 224 -16.23 -16.73 15.99
N TYR A 225 -15.08 -16.08 15.79
CA TYR A 225 -13.86 -16.40 16.54
C TYR A 225 -13.72 -15.53 17.78
N GLN A 226 -13.56 -16.15 18.94
CA GLN A 226 -13.35 -15.47 20.22
C GLN A 226 -11.90 -15.00 20.38
N LYS A 227 -10.95 -15.70 19.75
CA LYS A 227 -9.53 -15.37 19.78
C LYS A 227 -8.97 -15.24 18.37
N LEU A 228 -8.38 -14.07 18.07
CA LEU A 228 -7.71 -13.80 16.80
C LEU A 228 -6.22 -13.59 17.04
N CYS A 229 -5.39 -14.46 16.46
CA CYS A 229 -3.94 -14.29 16.46
C CYS A 229 -3.51 -13.62 15.16
N LEU A 230 -2.90 -12.44 15.25
CA LEU A 230 -2.42 -11.65 14.13
C LEU A 230 -0.91 -11.86 14.00
N TRP A 231 -0.46 -12.30 12.83
CA TRP A 231 0.95 -12.54 12.55
C TRP A 231 1.33 -11.93 11.20
N GLY A 232 2.16 -10.89 11.24
CA GLY A 232 2.72 -10.21 10.08
C GLY A 232 3.31 -8.87 10.49
N ASP A 233 3.42 -7.97 9.52
CA ASP A 233 3.90 -6.61 9.77
C ASP A 233 3.07 -5.90 10.86
N TRP A 234 3.76 -5.26 11.81
CA TRP A 234 3.16 -4.71 13.01
C TRP A 234 2.14 -3.61 12.70
N GLU A 235 2.48 -2.68 11.80
CA GLU A 235 1.61 -1.56 11.46
C GLU A 235 0.33 -2.03 10.77
N ASN A 236 0.48 -2.99 9.85
CA ASN A 236 -0.64 -3.60 9.14
C ASN A 236 -1.54 -4.41 10.07
N MET A 237 -0.95 -5.26 10.92
CA MET A 237 -1.71 -6.06 11.88
C MET A 237 -2.40 -5.21 12.95
N ARG A 238 -1.82 -4.08 13.34
CA ARG A 238 -2.47 -3.14 14.27
C ARG A 238 -3.71 -2.50 13.65
N ALA A 239 -3.63 -2.09 12.37
CA ALA A 239 -4.81 -1.58 11.65
C ALA A 239 -5.91 -2.64 11.50
N VAL A 240 -5.52 -3.90 11.31
CA VAL A 240 -6.44 -5.04 11.30
C VAL A 240 -7.10 -5.24 12.68
N ALA A 241 -6.32 -5.15 13.78
CA ALA A 241 -6.82 -5.28 15.14
C ALA A 241 -7.88 -4.22 15.49
N GLU A 242 -7.64 -2.96 15.08
CA GLU A 242 -8.58 -1.84 15.29
C GLU A 242 -9.97 -2.14 14.69
N LYS A 243 -10.02 -2.77 13.50
CA LYS A 243 -11.28 -3.16 12.85
C LYS A 243 -11.96 -4.38 13.48
N LEU A 244 -11.18 -5.30 14.05
CA LEU A 244 -11.68 -6.58 14.57
C LEU A 244 -12.04 -6.56 16.06
N GLY A 245 -11.77 -5.44 16.74
CA GLY A 245 -11.89 -5.29 18.18
C GLY A 245 -10.60 -5.73 18.88
N GLU A 246 -9.91 -4.76 19.50
CA GLU A 246 -8.58 -4.98 20.11
C GLU A 246 -8.62 -6.06 21.21
N ASP A 247 -9.70 -6.12 21.98
CA ASP A 247 -9.85 -7.02 23.15
C ASP A 247 -9.71 -8.51 22.82
N ARG A 248 -10.00 -8.92 21.59
CA ARG A 248 -9.89 -10.32 21.13
C ARG A 248 -8.67 -10.60 20.26
N CYS A 249 -7.87 -9.57 19.97
CA CYS A 249 -6.70 -9.67 19.11
C CYS A 249 -5.42 -9.90 19.94
N PHE A 250 -4.62 -10.85 19.47
CA PHE A 250 -3.34 -11.22 20.06
C PHE A 250 -2.26 -11.13 18.98
N PHE A 251 -1.14 -10.50 19.29
CA PHE A 251 -0.02 -10.37 18.38
C PHE A 251 1.00 -11.47 18.61
N VAL A 252 1.36 -12.16 17.53
CA VAL A 252 2.48 -13.10 17.53
C VAL A 252 3.73 -12.33 17.17
N ARG A 253 4.74 -12.37 18.05
CA ARG A 253 6.03 -11.71 17.84
C ARG A 253 7.15 -12.75 17.96
N PRO A 254 7.78 -13.14 16.84
CA PRO A 254 9.00 -13.92 16.90
C PRO A 254 10.12 -13.06 17.53
N THR A 255 10.94 -13.68 18.38
CA THR A 255 12.24 -13.10 18.73
C THR A 255 13.08 -13.03 17.45
N ASP A 256 13.92 -12.00 17.29
CA ASP A 256 14.89 -11.86 16.18
C ASP A 256 14.43 -11.14 14.90
N GLY A 257 13.36 -10.34 14.96
CA GLY A 257 12.98 -9.47 13.83
C GLY A 257 12.43 -10.20 12.60
N LEU A 258 12.04 -11.48 12.78
CA LEU A 258 11.32 -12.27 11.79
C LEU A 258 9.85 -11.80 11.81
N VAL A 259 9.36 -11.34 10.66
CA VAL A 259 8.04 -10.69 10.54
C VAL A 259 6.98 -11.70 10.14
N THR A 260 7.33 -12.66 9.29
CA THR A 260 6.39 -13.64 8.72
C THR A 260 6.51 -15.01 9.37
N ALA A 261 5.46 -15.82 9.27
CA ALA A 261 5.49 -17.19 9.79
C ALA A 261 6.45 -18.07 8.98
N SER A 262 6.60 -17.78 7.69
CA SER A 262 7.52 -18.48 6.79
C SER A 262 8.99 -18.18 7.13
N GLU A 263 9.33 -16.94 7.44
CA GLU A 263 10.66 -16.55 7.95
C GLU A 263 10.97 -17.29 9.27
N ALA A 264 10.02 -17.29 10.22
CA ALA A 264 10.16 -18.01 11.49
C ALA A 264 10.30 -19.53 11.32
N ALA A 265 9.57 -20.13 10.37
CA ALA A 265 9.69 -21.54 10.04
C ALA A 265 11.07 -21.87 9.48
N SER A 266 11.59 -21.01 8.61
CA SER A 266 12.91 -21.16 7.99
C SER A 266 14.05 -21.04 9.01
N ALA A 267 13.84 -20.26 10.07
CA ALA A 267 14.73 -20.13 11.22
C ALA A 267 14.61 -21.31 12.23
N ASN A 268 13.83 -22.35 11.93
CA ASN A 268 13.56 -23.50 12.80
C ASN A 268 12.95 -23.13 14.17
N LEU A 269 12.20 -22.02 14.24
CA LEU A 269 11.46 -21.64 15.44
C LEU A 269 10.15 -22.44 15.56
N SER A 270 9.78 -22.80 16.78
CA SER A 270 8.50 -23.46 17.05
C SER A 270 7.33 -22.50 16.88
N LEU A 271 6.68 -22.54 15.70
CA LEU A 271 5.50 -21.71 15.42
C LEU A 271 4.34 -21.98 16.41
N LYS A 272 4.23 -23.21 16.93
CA LYS A 272 3.23 -23.55 17.96
C LYS A 272 3.45 -22.77 19.24
N THR A 273 4.70 -22.66 19.68
CA THR A 273 5.07 -21.95 20.90
C THR A 273 4.80 -20.46 20.72
N LEU A 274 5.20 -19.89 19.59
CA LEU A 274 4.98 -18.47 19.28
C LEU A 274 3.50 -18.09 19.27
N VAL A 275 2.62 -18.93 18.70
CA VAL A 275 1.17 -18.68 18.72
C VAL A 275 0.59 -18.84 20.13
N SER A 276 1.15 -19.72 20.95
CA SER A 276 0.72 -19.89 22.35
C SER A 276 1.13 -18.72 23.25
N GLU A 277 2.28 -18.10 22.97
CA GLU A 277 2.84 -16.95 23.69
C GLU A 277 2.36 -15.59 23.13
N ALA A 278 1.43 -15.62 22.16
CA ALA A 278 0.88 -14.41 21.55
C ALA A 278 0.37 -13.44 22.63
N LYS A 279 0.83 -12.19 22.58
CA LYS A 279 0.54 -11.17 23.60
C LYS A 279 -0.78 -10.46 23.26
N PRO A 280 -1.66 -10.18 24.24
CA PRO A 280 -2.88 -9.42 23.99
C PRO A 280 -2.56 -8.01 23.50
N ALA A 281 -3.45 -7.44 22.69
CA ALA A 281 -3.40 -6.01 22.38
C ALA A 281 -3.57 -5.22 23.70
N SER A 282 -2.50 -4.57 24.17
CA SER A 282 -2.51 -3.83 25.44
C SER A 282 -3.34 -2.55 25.34
N HIS A 283 -3.78 -2.03 26.50
CA HIS A 283 -4.59 -0.81 26.60
C HIS A 283 -4.01 0.37 25.80
N ARG A 284 -4.87 1.01 24.99
CA ARG A 284 -4.52 2.03 23.99
C ARG A 284 -3.63 3.18 24.48
N SER A 285 -3.74 3.56 25.75
CA SER A 285 -3.14 4.80 26.27
C SER A 285 -1.92 4.60 27.18
N ILE A 286 -1.60 3.35 27.58
CA ILE A 286 -0.52 3.09 28.54
C ILE A 286 0.25 1.85 28.08
N THR A 287 1.57 2.00 27.92
CA THR A 287 2.49 0.93 27.56
C THR A 287 3.67 0.92 28.52
N THR A 288 4.39 -0.20 28.59
CA THR A 288 5.62 -0.33 29.40
C THR A 288 6.81 -0.60 28.49
N PHE A 289 8.03 -0.32 28.94
CA PHE A 289 9.20 -0.73 28.16
C PHE A 289 9.24 -2.25 27.94
N ALA A 290 8.76 -3.04 28.90
CA ALA A 290 8.66 -4.50 28.75
C ALA A 290 7.77 -4.93 27.57
N SER A 291 6.69 -4.18 27.28
CA SER A 291 5.85 -4.44 26.10
C SER A 291 6.44 -3.88 24.80
N LEU A 292 7.24 -2.81 24.88
CA LEU A 292 7.91 -2.20 23.71
C LEU A 292 9.27 -2.82 23.38
N ARG A 293 9.86 -3.61 24.29
CA ARG A 293 11.24 -4.11 24.17
C ARG A 293 11.48 -4.84 22.86
N ASP A 294 10.55 -5.73 22.50
CA ASP A 294 10.64 -6.51 21.27
C ASP A 294 10.47 -5.61 20.03
N ASP A 295 9.66 -4.56 20.11
CA ASP A 295 9.46 -3.58 19.02
C ASP A 295 10.71 -2.74 18.80
N VAL A 296 11.30 -2.24 19.88
CA VAL A 296 12.55 -1.47 19.83
C VAL A 296 13.68 -2.34 19.29
N TYR A 297 13.77 -3.60 19.72
CA TYR A 297 14.78 -4.51 19.20
C TYR A 297 14.57 -4.79 17.71
N ALA A 298 13.34 -5.10 17.29
CA ALA A 298 13.01 -5.32 15.88
C ALA A 298 13.30 -4.09 15.02
N GLU A 299 13.04 -2.89 15.55
CA GLU A 299 13.34 -1.63 14.88
C GLU A 299 14.84 -1.44 14.66
N LEU A 300 15.65 -1.74 15.68
CA LEU A 300 17.10 -1.63 15.61
C LEU A 300 17.76 -2.70 14.73
N THR A 301 17.20 -3.91 14.67
CA THR A 301 17.75 -4.99 13.83
C THR A 301 17.33 -4.85 12.37
N ASN A 302 16.13 -4.33 12.10
CA ASN A 302 15.56 -4.21 10.76
C ASN A 302 15.44 -2.75 10.29
N ILE A 303 16.50 -1.97 10.42
CA ILE A 303 16.52 -0.53 10.05
C ILE A 303 15.98 -0.30 8.62
N ASP A 304 16.29 -1.18 7.68
CA ASP A 304 15.83 -1.07 6.30
C ASP A 304 14.36 -1.47 6.08
N LYS A 305 13.76 -2.30 6.96
CA LYS A 305 12.32 -2.63 6.93
C LYS A 305 11.47 -1.61 7.70
N VAL A 306 12.06 -0.90 8.67
CA VAL A 306 11.40 0.19 9.43
C VAL A 306 11.30 1.48 8.61
N ARG A 307 12.25 1.68 7.69
CA ARG A 307 12.20 2.80 6.76
C ARG A 307 10.94 2.74 5.90
N GLY A 308 10.31 3.89 5.71
CA GLY A 308 9.06 4.00 4.97
C GLY A 308 9.20 3.54 3.51
N VAL A 309 8.07 3.45 2.80
CA VAL A 309 8.03 3.05 1.39
C VAL A 309 8.95 3.95 0.56
N LYS A 310 9.95 3.36 -0.08
CA LYS A 310 10.99 4.09 -0.81
C LYS A 310 10.43 4.61 -2.13
N TRP A 311 10.58 5.89 -2.42
CA TRP A 311 10.27 6.42 -3.75
C TRP A 311 11.27 5.87 -4.77
N LYS A 312 10.78 5.13 -5.78
CA LYS A 312 11.58 4.59 -6.88
C LYS A 312 11.94 5.69 -7.88
N ARG A 313 11.01 6.63 -8.13
CA ARG A 313 11.24 7.80 -9.01
C ARG A 313 12.13 8.89 -8.39
N PHE A 314 12.19 8.96 -7.05
CA PHE A 314 12.94 9.98 -6.32
C PHE A 314 13.95 9.40 -5.30
N PRO A 315 15.02 8.72 -5.74
CA PRO A 315 15.99 8.10 -4.82
C PRO A 315 16.68 9.09 -3.87
N ALA A 316 16.96 10.31 -4.33
CA ALA A 316 17.55 11.36 -3.50
C ALA A 316 16.60 11.80 -2.38
N LEU A 317 15.30 11.87 -2.64
CA LEU A 317 14.29 12.16 -1.62
C LEU A 317 14.20 11.01 -0.61
N THR A 318 14.21 9.76 -1.08
CA THR A 318 14.27 8.57 -0.22
C THR A 318 15.50 8.59 0.68
N LYS A 319 16.67 9.01 0.19
CA LYS A 319 17.89 9.11 1.00
C LYS A 319 17.75 10.16 2.11
N LEU A 320 17.13 11.30 1.81
CA LEU A 320 16.95 12.38 2.79
C LEU A 320 15.87 12.02 3.82
N LEU A 321 14.69 11.60 3.37
CA LEU A 321 13.56 11.36 4.28
C LEU A 321 13.57 9.98 4.91
N GLY A 322 14.29 9.00 4.35
CA GLY A 322 14.21 7.59 4.75
C GLY A 322 12.96 6.86 4.25
N GLY A 323 12.24 7.42 3.28
CA GLY A 323 11.02 6.87 2.68
C GLY A 323 9.71 7.46 3.21
N HIS A 324 8.58 7.03 2.64
CA HIS A 324 7.23 7.45 2.99
C HIS A 324 6.70 6.63 4.17
N ARG A 325 6.58 7.26 5.35
CA ARG A 325 6.12 6.60 6.58
C ARG A 325 4.68 6.97 6.90
N ARG A 326 3.88 6.00 7.30
CA ARG A 326 2.52 6.23 7.78
C ARG A 326 2.57 6.96 9.14
N GLY A 327 1.48 7.64 9.50
CA GLY A 327 1.44 8.41 10.76
C GLY A 327 2.13 9.78 10.71
N GLU A 328 2.85 10.08 9.63
CA GLU A 328 3.51 11.37 9.44
C GLU A 328 2.63 12.39 8.70
N LEU A 329 2.88 13.67 8.98
CA LEU A 329 2.33 14.82 8.27
C LEU A 329 3.43 15.51 7.45
N THR A 330 3.29 15.51 6.13
CA THR A 330 4.18 16.24 5.21
C THR A 330 3.49 17.49 4.70
N VAL A 331 4.14 18.64 4.81
CA VAL A 331 3.68 19.89 4.18
C VAL A 331 4.52 20.16 2.94
N MET A 332 3.86 20.32 1.79
CA MET A 332 4.49 20.73 0.53
C MET A 332 4.10 22.17 0.19
N THR A 333 5.09 23.03 -0.02
CA THR A 333 4.88 24.42 -0.40
C THR A 333 5.78 24.86 -1.55
N GLY A 334 5.46 26.02 -2.13
CA GLY A 334 6.17 26.59 -3.27
C GLY A 334 5.32 27.61 -4.03
N PRO A 335 5.94 28.47 -4.85
CA PRO A 335 5.23 29.55 -5.56
C PRO A 335 4.08 29.05 -6.44
N THR A 336 3.16 29.94 -6.80
CA THR A 336 2.10 29.58 -7.75
C THR A 336 2.72 29.24 -9.12
N GLY A 337 2.19 28.21 -9.79
CA GLY A 337 2.73 27.75 -11.08
C GLY A 337 4.04 26.95 -11.01
N CYS A 338 4.64 26.75 -9.83
CA CYS A 338 5.86 25.94 -9.72
C CYS A 338 5.61 24.42 -9.80
N GLY A 339 4.41 23.96 -10.12
CA GLY A 339 4.11 22.53 -10.32
C GLY A 339 4.02 21.68 -9.05
N LYS A 340 3.52 22.25 -7.93
CA LYS A 340 3.24 21.51 -6.67
C LYS A 340 2.35 20.30 -6.89
N THR A 341 1.17 20.50 -7.47
CA THR A 341 0.21 19.43 -7.77
C THR A 341 0.83 18.38 -8.67
N THR A 342 1.57 18.79 -9.71
CA THR A 342 2.23 17.87 -10.65
C THR A 342 3.27 16.99 -9.96
N LEU A 343 4.09 17.56 -9.07
CA LEU A 343 5.09 16.80 -8.31
C LEU A 343 4.41 15.87 -7.29
N CYS A 344 3.40 16.37 -6.57
CA CYS A 344 2.66 15.58 -5.59
C CYS A 344 1.90 14.42 -6.25
N ALA A 345 1.30 14.65 -7.43
CA ALA A 345 0.68 13.63 -8.28
C ALA A 345 1.69 12.51 -8.59
N GLU A 346 2.87 12.86 -9.07
CA GLU A 346 3.90 11.89 -9.42
C GLU A 346 4.47 11.13 -8.20
N MET A 347 4.74 11.82 -7.10
CA MET A 347 5.20 11.20 -5.85
C MET A 347 4.16 10.20 -5.32
N SER A 348 2.87 10.56 -5.37
CA SER A 348 1.79 9.69 -4.92
C SER A 348 1.56 8.52 -5.89
N LEU A 349 1.75 8.73 -7.20
CA LEU A 349 1.66 7.69 -8.21
C LEU A 349 2.74 6.63 -8.01
N ASP A 350 3.98 7.05 -7.75
CA ASP A 350 5.10 6.14 -7.47
C ASP A 350 4.84 5.26 -6.23
N LEU A 351 4.14 5.79 -5.22
CA LEU A 351 3.71 5.03 -4.04
C LEU A 351 2.54 4.10 -4.37
N ALA A 352 1.55 4.57 -5.13
CA ALA A 352 0.40 3.75 -5.55
C ALA A 352 0.81 2.57 -6.43
N GLN A 353 1.81 2.74 -7.31
CA GLN A 353 2.42 1.66 -8.08
C GLN A 353 3.12 0.60 -7.19
N GLN A 354 3.43 0.94 -5.94
CA GLN A 354 3.98 0.02 -4.94
C GLN A 354 2.90 -0.52 -3.98
N GLY A 355 1.62 -0.29 -4.27
CA GLY A 355 0.48 -0.78 -3.48
C GLY A 355 0.02 0.16 -2.37
N VAL A 356 0.57 1.38 -2.25
CA VAL A 356 0.12 2.36 -1.25
C VAL A 356 -1.24 2.94 -1.65
N THR A 357 -2.28 2.56 -0.91
CA THR A 357 -3.65 3.05 -1.07
C THR A 357 -3.74 4.55 -0.82
N THR A 358 -3.95 5.32 -1.89
CA THR A 358 -3.83 6.78 -1.89
C THR A 358 -5.19 7.45 -2.13
N LEU A 359 -5.58 8.40 -1.28
CA LEU A 359 -6.78 9.21 -1.44
C LEU A 359 -6.43 10.67 -1.76
N TRP A 360 -6.96 11.19 -2.85
CA TRP A 360 -6.81 12.58 -3.27
C TRP A 360 -8.03 13.44 -2.92
N GLY A 361 -7.81 14.48 -2.11
CA GLY A 361 -8.70 15.61 -1.92
C GLY A 361 -8.25 16.79 -2.77
N SER A 362 -8.67 16.82 -4.04
CA SER A 362 -8.29 17.87 -4.99
C SER A 362 -9.34 18.99 -5.01
N PHE A 363 -9.09 20.05 -4.25
CA PHE A 363 -9.98 21.20 -4.10
C PHE A 363 -9.70 22.32 -5.11
N GLU A 364 -8.49 22.37 -5.70
CA GLU A 364 -8.12 23.35 -6.73
C GLU A 364 -8.39 22.83 -8.14
N ILE A 365 -8.05 21.58 -8.42
CA ILE A 365 -8.15 20.97 -9.76
C ILE A 365 -9.27 19.91 -9.77
N ARG A 366 -10.11 19.90 -10.81
CA ARG A 366 -11.12 18.83 -10.99
C ARG A 366 -10.45 17.46 -11.15
N ASN A 367 -11.00 16.42 -10.50
CA ASN A 367 -10.48 15.04 -10.50
C ASN A 367 -10.12 14.52 -11.90
N PHE A 368 -10.94 14.79 -12.93
CA PHE A 368 -10.65 14.39 -14.31
C PHE A 368 -9.29 14.93 -14.82
N ARG A 369 -8.95 16.19 -14.52
CA ARG A 369 -7.67 16.80 -14.95
C ARG A 369 -6.49 16.25 -14.17
N LEU A 370 -6.67 15.99 -12.88
CA LEU A 370 -5.67 15.34 -12.04
C LEU A 370 -5.39 13.92 -12.54
N ALA A 371 -6.44 13.11 -12.75
CA ALA A 371 -6.33 11.75 -13.26
C ALA A 371 -5.69 11.70 -14.65
N ARG A 372 -6.03 12.63 -15.55
CA ARG A 372 -5.35 12.77 -16.86
C ARG A 372 -3.83 13.00 -16.68
N THR A 373 -3.44 13.89 -15.75
CA THR A 373 -2.03 14.19 -15.49
C THR A 373 -1.31 12.97 -14.94
N MET A 374 -1.90 12.28 -13.96
CA MET A 374 -1.36 11.05 -13.38
C MET A 374 -1.25 9.93 -14.42
N LEU A 375 -2.24 9.79 -15.30
CA LEU A 375 -2.22 8.80 -16.38
C LEU A 375 -1.08 9.08 -17.38
N GLN A 376 -0.84 10.36 -17.72
CA GLN A 376 0.28 10.73 -18.58
C GLN A 376 1.63 10.49 -17.90
N GLN A 377 1.75 10.79 -16.60
CA GLN A 377 2.91 10.46 -15.78
C GLN A 377 3.13 8.95 -15.61
N PHE A 378 2.06 8.17 -15.64
CA PHE A 378 2.10 6.71 -15.59
C PHE A 378 2.57 6.13 -16.93
N ALA A 379 2.01 6.60 -18.04
CA ALA A 379 2.37 6.18 -19.38
C ALA A 379 3.81 6.61 -19.76
N GLY A 380 4.28 7.74 -19.24
CA GLY A 380 5.60 8.30 -19.56
C GLY A 380 5.70 8.86 -20.98
N VAL A 381 4.58 9.01 -21.67
CA VAL A 381 4.46 9.49 -23.05
C VAL A 381 3.27 10.44 -23.19
N PRO A 382 3.29 11.38 -24.14
CA PRO A 382 2.19 12.31 -24.35
C PRO A 382 0.96 11.56 -24.88
N LEU A 383 -0.12 11.52 -24.07
CA LEU A 383 -1.33 10.76 -24.38
C LEU A 383 -2.04 11.25 -25.66
N GLU A 384 -1.99 12.56 -25.92
CA GLU A 384 -2.62 13.17 -27.11
C GLU A 384 -2.00 12.66 -28.42
N GLN A 385 -0.72 12.28 -28.40
CA GLN A 385 -0.01 11.73 -29.56
C GLN A 385 -0.12 10.19 -29.64
N ASN A 386 -0.55 9.54 -28.55
CA ASN A 386 -0.59 8.08 -28.41
C ASN A 386 -2.01 7.58 -28.04
N LEU A 387 -3.05 8.18 -28.64
CA LEU A 387 -4.45 7.86 -28.33
C LEU A 387 -4.81 6.40 -28.59
N ASN A 388 -4.13 5.75 -29.54
CA ASN A 388 -4.34 4.34 -29.86
C ASN A 388 -3.99 3.41 -28.69
N GLU A 389 -3.04 3.81 -27.84
CA GLU A 389 -2.62 3.05 -26.65
C GLU A 389 -3.37 3.46 -25.38
N PHE A 390 -4.27 4.45 -25.46
CA PHE A 390 -5.04 4.92 -24.32
C PHE A 390 -5.79 3.81 -23.57
N PRO A 391 -6.51 2.88 -24.24
CA PRO A 391 -7.22 1.81 -23.52
C PRO A 391 -6.28 0.97 -22.67
N LYS A 392 -5.11 0.60 -23.21
CA LYS A 392 -4.09 -0.17 -22.50
C LYS A 392 -3.57 0.57 -21.26
N PHE A 393 -3.22 1.86 -21.40
CA PHE A 393 -2.76 2.64 -20.25
C PHE A 393 -3.86 2.85 -19.22
N ALA A 394 -5.10 3.07 -19.66
CA ALA A 394 -6.23 3.27 -18.78
C ALA A 394 -6.56 2.00 -17.97
N ASP A 395 -6.56 0.83 -18.61
CA ASP A 395 -6.84 -0.45 -17.96
C ASP A 395 -5.79 -0.78 -16.90
N GLU A 396 -4.50 -0.55 -17.19
CA GLU A 396 -3.43 -0.74 -16.21
C GLU A 396 -3.48 0.30 -15.08
N PHE A 397 -3.76 1.57 -15.41
CA PHE A 397 -3.89 2.64 -14.41
C PHE A 397 -5.08 2.40 -13.48
N GLN A 398 -6.18 1.83 -13.99
CA GLN A 398 -7.37 1.49 -13.20
C GLN A 398 -7.09 0.45 -12.11
N LYS A 399 -6.06 -0.39 -12.25
CA LYS A 399 -5.65 -1.36 -11.24
C LYS A 399 -4.97 -0.71 -10.03
N LEU A 400 -4.50 0.53 -10.16
CA LEU A 400 -3.79 1.22 -9.07
C LEU A 400 -4.76 1.62 -7.95
N PRO A 401 -4.34 1.54 -6.67
CA PRO A 401 -5.19 1.83 -5.52
C PRO A 401 -5.29 3.35 -5.26
N ILE A 402 -5.78 4.10 -6.24
CA ILE A 402 -5.95 5.57 -6.18
C ILE A 402 -7.44 5.91 -6.11
N PHE A 403 -7.80 6.68 -5.09
CA PHE A 403 -9.16 7.13 -4.82
C PHE A 403 -9.23 8.65 -4.84
N TYR A 404 -10.40 9.21 -5.15
CA TYR A 404 -10.61 10.65 -5.22
C TYR A 404 -11.83 11.04 -4.39
N LEU A 405 -11.70 12.09 -3.57
CA LEU A 405 -12.86 12.74 -2.97
C LEU A 405 -13.64 13.45 -4.07
N ALA A 406 -14.96 13.27 -4.08
CA ALA A 406 -15.86 13.93 -5.04
C ALA A 406 -16.16 15.39 -4.64
N PHE A 407 -15.19 16.08 -4.05
CA PHE A 407 -15.28 17.47 -3.66
C PHE A 407 -14.56 18.35 -4.68
N HIS A 408 -15.07 19.56 -4.89
CA HIS A 408 -14.42 20.59 -5.68
C HIS A 408 -14.71 21.95 -5.06
N GLY A 409 -13.69 22.81 -4.95
CA GLY A 409 -13.81 24.12 -4.31
C GLY A 409 -13.97 24.04 -2.80
N GLN A 410 -14.68 25.01 -2.22
CA GLN A 410 -14.76 25.18 -0.78
C GLN A 410 -15.59 24.07 -0.13
N GLN A 411 -15.09 23.50 0.97
CA GLN A 411 -15.78 22.47 1.74
C GLN A 411 -15.52 22.64 3.24
N PRO A 412 -16.55 22.46 4.10
CA PRO A 412 -16.37 22.45 5.54
C PRO A 412 -15.42 21.31 5.97
N ILE A 413 -14.48 21.62 6.85
CA ILE A 413 -13.50 20.66 7.38
C ILE A 413 -14.16 19.38 7.91
N LYS A 414 -15.29 19.50 8.62
CA LYS A 414 -16.00 18.37 9.21
C LYS A 414 -16.45 17.36 8.14
N VAL A 415 -17.00 17.84 7.03
CA VAL A 415 -17.44 17.01 5.91
C VAL A 415 -16.25 16.32 5.24
N VAL A 416 -15.13 17.04 5.07
CA VAL A 416 -13.91 16.46 4.50
C VAL A 416 -13.34 15.38 5.42
N MET A 417 -13.25 15.63 6.73
CA MET A 417 -12.73 14.66 7.70
C MET A 417 -13.63 13.42 7.80
N GLU A 418 -14.96 13.58 7.82
CA GLU A 418 -15.90 12.45 7.80
C GLU A 418 -15.71 11.57 6.55
N ALA A 419 -15.54 12.19 5.37
CA ALA A 419 -15.28 11.46 4.13
C ALA A 419 -13.91 10.76 4.14
N VAL A 420 -12.86 11.41 4.66
CA VAL A 420 -11.52 10.83 4.80
C VAL A 420 -11.52 9.66 5.78
N GLU A 421 -12.19 9.79 6.92
CA GLU A 421 -12.32 8.70 7.91
C GLU A 421 -13.12 7.52 7.34
N HIS A 422 -14.21 7.80 6.64
CA HIS A 422 -14.99 6.77 5.96
C HIS A 422 -14.15 6.05 4.90
N ALA A 423 -13.43 6.79 4.05
CA ALA A 423 -12.56 6.22 3.03
C ALA A 423 -11.43 5.38 3.64
N ARG A 424 -10.79 5.88 4.71
CA ARG A 424 -9.78 5.12 5.48
C ARG A 424 -10.31 3.80 5.97
N TYR A 425 -11.53 3.78 6.51
CA TYR A 425 -12.13 2.57 7.06
C TYR A 425 -12.59 1.59 5.97
N MET A 426 -13.22 2.10 4.90
CA MET A 426 -13.76 1.27 3.81
C MET A 426 -12.69 0.72 2.86
N TYR A 427 -11.72 1.56 2.47
CA TYR A 427 -10.77 1.27 1.40
C TYR A 427 -9.32 1.13 1.89
N ASP A 428 -9.12 1.09 3.21
CA ASP A 428 -7.81 0.95 3.83
C ASP A 428 -6.77 1.99 3.38
N ILE A 429 -7.21 3.23 3.16
CA ILE A 429 -6.33 4.34 2.71
C ILE A 429 -5.14 4.51 3.66
N SER A 430 -3.93 4.46 3.11
CA SER A 430 -2.68 4.60 3.86
C SER A 430 -1.98 5.94 3.60
N HIS A 431 -2.37 6.65 2.55
CA HIS A 431 -1.89 7.99 2.19
C HIS A 431 -3.06 8.90 1.79
N VAL A 432 -3.13 10.10 2.37
CA VAL A 432 -4.10 11.14 2.00
C VAL A 432 -3.34 12.36 1.48
N VAL A 433 -3.71 12.84 0.30
CA VAL A 433 -3.21 14.09 -0.28
C VAL A 433 -4.32 15.12 -0.27
N VAL A 434 -4.06 16.31 0.29
CA VAL A 434 -4.99 17.45 0.29
C VAL A 434 -4.37 18.59 -0.51
N ASP A 435 -4.95 18.86 -1.69
CA ASP A 435 -4.45 19.85 -2.63
C ASP A 435 -5.57 20.80 -3.11
N ASN A 436 -5.67 22.04 -2.64
CA ASN A 436 -4.84 22.71 -1.64
C ASN A 436 -5.71 23.16 -0.46
N VAL A 437 -5.16 23.11 0.76
CA VAL A 437 -5.79 23.55 2.01
C VAL A 437 -6.45 24.93 1.88
N GLN A 438 -5.85 25.89 1.16
CA GLN A 438 -6.45 27.23 1.04
C GLN A 438 -7.73 27.25 0.20
N PHE A 439 -7.84 26.40 -0.83
CA PHE A 439 -9.06 26.32 -1.64
C PHE A 439 -10.17 25.57 -0.92
N MET A 440 -9.82 24.57 -0.11
CA MET A 440 -10.77 23.86 0.74
C MET A 440 -11.47 24.81 1.73
N LEU A 441 -10.70 25.67 2.39
CA LEU A 441 -11.22 26.62 3.39
C LEU A 441 -12.00 27.78 2.78
N GLY A 442 -11.73 28.12 1.53
CA GLY A 442 -12.35 29.24 0.84
C GLY A 442 -11.76 30.61 1.12
N LEU A 443 -12.09 31.53 0.22
CA LEU A 443 -11.82 32.97 0.30
C LEU A 443 -13.13 33.66 0.70
N GLY A 444 -13.63 33.42 1.92
CA GLY A 444 -14.76 34.18 2.44
C GLY A 444 -14.34 35.62 2.78
N GLU A 445 -15.26 36.58 2.67
CA GLU A 445 -15.10 38.00 3.06
C GLU A 445 -15.01 38.22 4.58
N GLU A 446 -14.35 37.31 5.30
CA GLU A 446 -14.26 37.32 6.75
C GLU A 446 -12.90 37.87 7.23
N ARG A 447 -12.85 38.36 8.46
CA ARG A 447 -11.66 39.00 9.06
C ARG A 447 -10.45 38.08 8.98
N GLU A 448 -9.28 38.64 8.67
CA GLU A 448 -8.03 37.88 8.46
C GLU A 448 -7.65 36.93 9.62
N GLY A 449 -8.03 37.26 10.86
CA GLY A 449 -7.76 36.41 12.04
C GLY A 449 -8.48 35.06 12.02
N ASP A 450 -9.74 35.02 11.57
CA ASP A 450 -10.54 33.80 11.56
C ASP A 450 -10.02 32.78 10.54
N ARG A 451 -9.41 33.26 9.45
CA ARG A 451 -8.81 32.41 8.43
C ARG A 451 -7.63 31.61 8.97
N TYR A 452 -6.77 32.23 9.75
CA TYR A 452 -5.62 31.54 10.36
C TYR A 452 -6.07 30.50 11.39
N LEU A 453 -7.06 30.82 12.22
CA LEU A 453 -7.63 29.88 13.18
C LEU A 453 -8.26 28.65 12.50
N ARG A 454 -9.00 28.86 11.40
CA ARG A 454 -9.56 27.73 10.62
C ARG A 454 -8.48 26.88 9.99
N GLN A 455 -7.42 27.49 9.48
CA GLN A 455 -6.28 26.77 8.91
C GLN A 455 -5.55 25.94 9.97
N ASP A 456 -5.37 26.50 11.17
CA ASP A 456 -4.79 25.79 12.31
C ASP A 456 -5.66 24.62 12.76
N ALA A 457 -6.99 24.76 12.72
CA ALA A 457 -7.93 23.67 12.99
C ALA A 457 -7.78 22.54 11.95
N VAL A 458 -7.62 22.88 10.67
CA VAL A 458 -7.35 21.91 9.59
C VAL A 458 -6.05 21.13 9.84
N ILE A 459 -4.96 21.84 10.12
CA ILE A 459 -3.66 21.22 10.39
C ILE A 459 -3.75 20.29 11.60
N THR A 460 -4.42 20.73 12.67
CA THR A 460 -4.61 19.94 13.89
C THR A 460 -5.42 18.67 13.62
N ALA A 461 -6.53 18.79 12.87
CA ALA A 461 -7.38 17.66 12.53
C ALA A 461 -6.62 16.62 11.70
N PHE A 462 -5.89 17.05 10.67
CA PHE A 462 -5.11 16.15 9.83
C PHE A 462 -3.90 15.55 10.56
N ARG A 463 -3.20 16.29 11.43
CA ARG A 463 -2.12 15.73 12.26
C ARG A 463 -2.64 14.66 13.22
N THR A 464 -3.77 14.94 13.87
CA THR A 464 -4.44 14.00 14.78
C THR A 464 -4.87 12.75 14.01
N PHE A 465 -5.50 12.92 12.85
CA PHE A 465 -5.90 11.83 11.97
C PHE A 465 -4.71 10.98 11.50
N ALA A 466 -3.63 11.62 11.04
CA ALA A 466 -2.44 10.92 10.57
C ALA A 466 -1.92 9.96 11.63
N THR A 467 -1.71 10.49 12.84
CA THR A 467 -1.20 9.74 13.99
C THR A 467 -2.18 8.67 14.45
N ALA A 468 -3.47 9.03 14.62
CA ALA A 468 -4.46 8.15 15.21
C ALA A 468 -4.85 6.98 14.30
N ARG A 469 -4.89 7.19 12.98
CA ARG A 469 -5.32 6.18 12.00
C ARG A 469 -4.15 5.56 11.22
N HIS A 470 -2.93 5.88 11.63
CA HIS A 470 -1.70 5.39 11.01
C HIS A 470 -1.72 5.61 9.49
N CYS A 471 -1.99 6.85 9.08
CA CYS A 471 -2.16 7.26 7.69
C CYS A 471 -1.21 8.43 7.42
N HIS A 472 -0.45 8.40 6.33
CA HIS A 472 0.37 9.56 5.98
C HIS A 472 -0.52 10.64 5.39
N VAL A 473 -0.31 11.90 5.78
CA VAL A 473 -1.04 13.03 5.20
C VAL A 473 -0.07 13.99 4.53
N THR A 474 -0.29 14.27 3.24
CA THR A 474 0.44 15.32 2.51
C THR A 474 -0.48 16.52 2.29
N LEU A 475 -0.15 17.64 2.91
CA LEU A 475 -0.86 18.90 2.74
C LEU A 475 -0.11 19.79 1.77
N VAL A 476 -0.73 20.13 0.64
CA VAL A 476 -0.22 21.16 -0.26
C VAL A 476 -0.71 22.51 0.24
N MET A 477 0.21 23.47 0.35
CA MET A 477 -0.06 24.81 0.86
C MET A 477 0.68 25.87 0.04
N HIS A 478 0.03 26.97 -0.30
CA HIS A 478 0.71 28.15 -0.83
C HIS A 478 1.60 28.80 0.23
N PRO A 479 2.71 29.45 -0.16
CA PRO A 479 3.48 30.29 0.73
C PRO A 479 2.77 31.64 0.98
N ARG A 480 3.21 32.36 2.01
CA ARG A 480 2.93 33.79 2.19
C ARG A 480 3.52 34.56 1.01
N LYS A 481 2.98 35.75 0.73
CA LYS A 481 3.57 36.65 -0.27
C LYS A 481 4.94 37.11 0.25
N GLU A 482 5.99 36.48 -0.24
CA GLU A 482 7.38 36.88 -0.04
C GLU A 482 7.87 37.67 -1.26
N ARG A 483 9.00 38.37 -1.13
CA ARG A 483 9.63 39.06 -2.26
C ARG A 483 10.19 38.02 -3.24
N ASP A 484 10.03 38.24 -4.54
CA ASP A 484 10.46 37.30 -5.60
C ASP A 484 11.98 36.99 -5.62
N SER A 485 12.79 37.73 -4.86
CA SER A 485 14.25 37.56 -4.77
C SER A 485 14.71 36.71 -3.59
N GLU A 486 13.84 36.42 -2.63
CA GLU A 486 14.19 35.67 -1.43
C GLU A 486 13.78 34.21 -1.54
N ASP A 487 14.65 33.32 -1.04
CA ASP A 487 14.35 31.90 -0.98
C ASP A 487 13.24 31.65 0.05
N LEU A 488 12.26 30.83 -0.33
CA LEU A 488 11.23 30.42 0.60
C LEU A 488 11.85 29.61 1.76
N SER A 489 11.44 29.89 2.97
CA SER A 489 11.85 29.13 4.15
C SER A 489 10.64 28.52 4.86
N THR A 490 10.88 27.82 5.98
CA THR A 490 9.79 27.26 6.78
C THR A 490 8.85 28.33 7.34
N SER A 491 9.31 29.57 7.54
CA SER A 491 8.47 30.69 7.96
C SER A 491 7.62 31.27 6.83
N SER A 492 7.96 30.95 5.58
CA SER A 492 7.24 31.45 4.40
C SER A 492 5.97 30.66 4.10
N ILE A 493 5.60 29.64 4.89
CA ILE A 493 4.36 28.88 4.71
C ILE A 493 3.15 29.78 5.06
N PHE A 494 2.13 29.83 4.19
CA PHE A 494 0.92 30.58 4.47
C PHE A 494 0.14 29.97 5.63
N GLY A 495 -0.34 30.82 6.53
CA GLY A 495 -0.97 30.39 7.78
C GLY A 495 -0.15 30.78 8.99
N SER A 496 -0.55 30.34 10.18
CA SER A 496 0.30 30.47 11.36
C SER A 496 1.54 29.56 11.24
N ALA A 497 2.49 29.68 12.19
CA ALA A 497 3.64 28.78 12.26
C ALA A 497 3.25 27.31 12.51
N LYS A 498 1.99 27.03 12.90
CA LYS A 498 1.50 25.71 13.29
C LYS A 498 1.71 24.65 12.21
N ALA A 499 1.55 25.00 10.93
CA ALA A 499 1.80 24.07 9.82
C ALA A 499 3.23 23.52 9.85
N SER A 500 4.22 24.41 9.96
CA SER A 500 5.64 24.04 10.01
C SER A 500 6.02 23.32 11.30
N GLN A 501 5.36 23.63 12.42
CA GLN A 501 5.65 23.04 13.74
C GLN A 501 5.09 21.62 13.87
N GLU A 502 3.84 21.42 13.45
CA GLU A 502 3.13 20.14 13.54
C GLU A 502 3.59 19.13 12.48
N ALA A 503 3.99 19.61 11.29
CA ALA A 503 4.48 18.74 10.23
C ALA A 503 5.76 18.00 10.66
N ASP A 504 5.84 16.73 10.31
CA ASP A 504 7.05 15.92 10.49
C ASP A 504 8.06 16.22 9.38
N ASN A 505 7.57 16.44 8.16
CA ASN A 505 8.37 16.81 7.00
C ASN A 505 7.87 18.11 6.37
N VAL A 506 8.79 18.99 5.96
CA VAL A 506 8.47 20.21 5.18
C VAL A 506 9.27 20.21 3.90
N LEU A 507 8.56 20.20 2.78
CA LEU A 507 9.12 20.18 1.42
C LEU A 507 8.80 21.49 0.72
N ILE A 508 9.84 22.17 0.22
CA ILE A 508 9.72 23.48 -0.43
C ILE A 508 10.21 23.36 -1.87
N ILE A 509 9.35 23.64 -2.84
CA ILE A 509 9.76 23.77 -4.24
C ILE A 509 10.32 25.17 -4.45
N GLN A 510 11.61 25.24 -4.77
CA GLN A 510 12.30 26.46 -5.14
C GLN A 510 12.43 26.51 -6.67
N ASP A 511 12.06 27.63 -7.28
CA ASP A 511 12.19 27.85 -8.72
C ASP A 511 13.10 29.05 -8.99
N LYS A 512 14.40 28.78 -9.17
CA LYS A 512 15.40 29.82 -9.45
C LYS A 512 15.61 30.10 -10.93
N ARG A 513 14.86 29.45 -11.83
CA ARG A 513 15.07 29.53 -13.29
C ARG A 513 14.95 30.96 -13.83
N LEU A 514 14.14 31.79 -13.19
CA LEU A 514 13.91 33.19 -13.57
C LEU A 514 14.77 34.19 -12.77
N THR A 515 15.33 33.78 -11.63
CA THR A 515 16.03 34.68 -10.69
C THR A 515 17.55 34.57 -10.77
N ALA A 516 18.10 33.47 -11.31
CA ALA A 516 19.54 33.27 -11.46
C ALA A 516 19.93 32.72 -12.84
N VAL A 517 21.06 33.17 -13.38
CA VAL A 517 21.58 32.79 -14.72
C VAL A 517 21.82 31.28 -14.86
N ARG A 518 22.15 30.59 -13.77
CA ARG A 518 22.26 29.12 -13.68
C ARG A 518 21.22 28.51 -12.72
N GLY A 519 20.14 29.24 -12.47
CA GLY A 519 19.11 28.84 -11.54
C GLY A 519 18.40 27.58 -12.01
N LYS A 520 18.31 26.60 -11.12
CA LYS A 520 17.58 25.36 -11.35
C LYS A 520 16.35 25.30 -10.45
N LYS A 521 15.40 24.47 -10.84
CA LYS A 521 14.28 24.10 -9.99
C LYS A 521 14.69 22.91 -9.13
N TYR A 522 14.37 22.95 -7.84
CA TYR A 522 14.69 21.87 -6.92
C TYR A 522 13.66 21.79 -5.79
N LEU A 523 13.54 20.60 -5.21
CA LEU A 523 12.78 20.32 -4.00
C LEU A 523 13.75 20.38 -2.81
N GLN A 524 13.52 21.29 -1.88
CA GLN A 524 14.26 21.41 -0.64
C GLN A 524 13.53 20.68 0.47
N VAL A 525 14.23 19.77 1.16
CA VAL A 525 13.80 19.22 2.44
C VAL A 525 14.20 20.20 3.52
N ALA A 526 13.24 21.01 3.97
CA ALA A 526 13.46 22.08 4.95
C ALA A 526 13.23 21.61 6.39
N LYS A 527 12.50 20.50 6.57
CA LYS A 527 12.32 19.82 7.86
C LYS A 527 12.19 18.33 7.62
N ASN A 528 12.82 17.54 8.49
CA ASN A 528 12.71 16.09 8.57
C ASN A 528 12.85 15.69 10.05
N ARG A 529 11.73 15.38 10.71
CA ARG A 529 11.73 15.03 12.14
C ARG A 529 12.35 13.65 12.41
N TYR A 530 12.33 12.75 11.42
CA TYR A 530 12.77 11.36 11.60
C TYR A 530 14.29 11.24 11.73
N SER A 531 15.05 11.67 10.71
CA SER A 531 16.52 11.59 10.73
C SER A 531 17.23 12.91 10.96
N GLY A 532 16.53 14.04 10.81
CA GLY A 532 17.15 15.37 10.85
C GLY A 532 17.89 15.76 9.56
N ASP A 533 17.97 14.86 8.58
CA ASP A 533 18.68 15.13 7.33
C ASP A 533 17.92 16.15 6.47
N LEU A 534 18.62 17.23 6.13
CA LEU A 534 18.15 18.29 5.24
C LEU A 534 18.93 18.25 3.93
N GLY A 535 18.34 18.75 2.86
CA GLY A 535 19.01 18.76 1.57
C GLY A 535 18.14 19.24 0.42
N ILE A 536 18.70 19.14 -0.78
CA ILE A 536 18.04 19.52 -2.02
C ILE A 536 18.00 18.35 -3.00
N VAL A 537 16.89 18.24 -3.73
CA VAL A 537 16.68 17.27 -4.79
C VAL A 537 16.42 18.05 -6.09
N PRO A 538 17.29 17.96 -7.11
CA PRO A 538 17.07 18.66 -8.37
C PRO A 538 15.80 18.14 -9.05
N LEU A 539 15.03 19.04 -9.66
CA LEU A 539 13.80 18.72 -10.38
C LEU A 539 13.95 19.07 -11.85
N ASP A 540 14.18 18.06 -12.68
CA ASP A 540 14.22 18.19 -14.14
C ASP A 540 12.87 17.77 -14.73
N PHE A 541 12.11 18.72 -15.27
CA PHE A 541 10.75 18.47 -15.75
C PHE A 541 10.73 18.10 -17.23
N ASP A 542 10.21 16.92 -17.54
CA ASP A 542 9.87 16.48 -18.89
C ASP A 542 8.45 16.91 -19.26
N LYS A 543 8.34 17.74 -20.30
CA LYS A 543 7.06 18.29 -20.76
C LYS A 543 6.19 17.24 -21.44
N ASP A 544 6.79 16.25 -22.09
CA ASP A 544 6.06 15.26 -22.88
C ASP A 544 5.39 14.24 -21.96
N ALA A 545 6.10 13.79 -20.94
CA ALA A 545 5.60 12.86 -19.93
C ALA A 545 4.89 13.55 -18.74
N LEU A 546 4.97 14.90 -18.63
CA LEU A 546 4.56 15.67 -17.45
C LEU A 546 5.22 15.18 -16.14
N SER A 547 6.46 14.72 -16.22
CA SER A 547 7.15 13.96 -15.18
C SER A 547 8.48 14.59 -14.78
N TYR A 548 8.87 14.44 -13.53
CA TYR A 548 10.18 14.80 -12.99
C TYR A 548 11.14 13.59 -12.91
N GLN A 549 10.74 12.45 -13.47
CA GLN A 549 11.59 11.27 -13.50
C GLN A 549 12.83 11.54 -14.37
N PRO A 550 14.04 11.19 -13.90
CA PRO A 550 15.23 11.33 -14.72
C PRO A 550 15.06 10.53 -16.02
N LYS A 551 15.27 11.19 -17.18
CA LYS A 551 15.26 10.51 -18.48
C LYS A 551 16.20 9.31 -18.41
N LYS A 552 15.69 8.11 -18.67
CA LYS A 552 16.55 6.93 -18.91
C LYS A 552 17.53 7.37 -19.99
N LYS A 553 18.85 7.34 -19.70
CA LYS A 553 19.85 7.58 -20.74
C LYS A 553 19.50 6.62 -21.87
N ALA A 554 19.10 7.17 -23.02
CA ALA A 554 19.00 6.37 -24.23
C ALA A 554 20.34 5.64 -24.35
N LYS A 555 20.32 4.31 -24.52
CA LYS A 555 21.51 3.63 -25.04
C LYS A 555 21.85 4.41 -26.31
N LYS A 556 22.97 5.13 -26.32
CA LYS A 556 23.45 5.77 -27.54
C LYS A 556 23.50 4.63 -28.56
N GLN A 557 22.69 4.71 -29.60
CA GLN A 557 22.98 3.97 -30.82
C GLN A 557 24.37 4.44 -31.22
N ASP A 558 25.31 3.51 -31.28
CA ASP A 558 26.66 3.81 -31.75
C ASP A 558 26.55 4.52 -33.10
N GLU A 559 27.22 5.66 -33.22
CA GLU A 559 27.28 6.41 -34.48
C GLU A 559 27.82 5.49 -35.57
N PRO A 560 27.21 5.47 -36.77
CA PRO A 560 27.63 4.59 -37.87
C PRO A 560 29.06 4.81 -38.33
N GLU A 561 29.70 5.93 -37.94
CA GLU A 561 31.10 6.22 -38.24
C GLU A 561 32.09 5.33 -37.46
N LYS A 562 31.73 4.85 -36.25
CA LYS A 562 32.62 3.96 -35.46
C LYS A 562 32.57 2.50 -35.89
N LEU A 563 31.54 2.10 -36.63
CA LEU A 563 31.42 0.75 -37.19
C LEU A 563 32.24 0.59 -38.48
N LEU A 564 32.47 1.68 -39.22
CA LEU A 564 33.29 1.66 -40.43
C LEU A 564 34.79 1.50 -40.11
N ASP A 565 35.30 2.17 -39.07
CA ASP A 565 36.71 2.05 -38.68
C ASP A 565 37.08 0.63 -38.17
N ASN A 566 36.14 -0.06 -37.54
CA ASN A 566 36.35 -1.44 -37.09
C ASN A 566 36.34 -2.46 -38.25
N CYS A 567 35.57 -2.19 -39.32
CA CYS A 567 35.54 -3.06 -40.51
C CYS A 567 36.82 -2.98 -41.37
N PHE A 568 37.56 -1.87 -41.32
CA PHE A 568 38.83 -1.73 -42.05
C PHE A 568 40.02 -2.39 -41.34
N GLN A 569 39.93 -2.62 -40.03
CA GLN A 569 40.97 -3.36 -39.27
C GLN A 569 40.86 -4.89 -39.43
N GLU A 570 39.68 -5.42 -39.77
CA GLU A 570 39.47 -6.87 -39.89
C GLU A 570 39.87 -7.49 -41.25
N TYR A 571 40.28 -6.71 -42.26
CA TYR A 571 40.60 -7.22 -43.61
C TYR A 571 42.04 -7.00 -44.10
N SER A 572 42.98 -6.66 -43.21
CA SER A 572 44.39 -6.68 -43.57
C SER A 572 45.00 -8.04 -43.22
N LEU A 573 45.19 -8.89 -44.24
CA LEU A 573 45.77 -10.23 -44.16
C LEU A 573 47.21 -10.19 -43.61
N ASP A 574 47.49 -11.06 -42.64
CA ASP A 574 48.80 -11.34 -42.06
C ASP A 574 49.78 -11.97 -43.08
N GLU A 575 51.08 -11.67 -42.95
CA GLU A 575 52.21 -12.63 -42.90
C GLU A 575 53.59 -11.92 -42.85
N PRO A 576 54.72 -12.58 -42.47
CA PRO A 576 55.02 -13.09 -41.13
C PRO A 576 56.45 -12.70 -40.67
N GLN A 577 56.89 -13.25 -39.52
CA GLN A 577 58.28 -13.48 -39.08
C GLN A 577 58.89 -12.53 -38.03
N ASP A 578 58.93 -13.06 -36.81
CA ASP A 578 60.14 -13.52 -36.11
C ASP A 578 61.09 -12.50 -35.43
N ILE A 579 61.72 -13.03 -34.38
CA ILE A 579 62.89 -12.54 -33.64
C ILE A 579 62.62 -11.58 -32.46
N SER A 580 62.70 -12.22 -31.30
CA SER A 580 63.03 -11.70 -29.99
C SER A 580 64.10 -10.60 -29.97
N GLN A 581 64.02 -9.83 -28.87
CA GLN A 581 65.16 -9.33 -28.12
C GLN A 581 65.79 -7.99 -28.55
N ILE A 582 66.03 -7.20 -27.50
CA ILE A 582 67.30 -6.54 -27.19
C ILE A 582 67.43 -5.06 -27.62
N LEU A 583 67.76 -4.27 -26.59
CA LEU A 583 68.46 -2.98 -26.57
C LEU A 583 67.59 -1.74 -26.84
N LYS A 584 67.35 -0.97 -25.76
CA LYS A 584 68.13 0.25 -25.45
C LYS A 584 67.89 1.30 -26.53
N SER A 585 67.38 2.48 -26.26
CA SER A 585 67.72 3.36 -25.14
C SER A 585 67.24 4.76 -25.50
N SER A 586 67.13 5.62 -24.48
CA SER A 586 67.32 7.07 -24.58
C SER A 586 66.16 7.82 -25.24
N LYS A 587 65.65 8.96 -24.77
CA LYS A 587 66.23 10.03 -23.95
C LYS A 587 65.09 10.93 -23.47
N SER A 588 65.03 11.14 -22.16
CA SER A 588 65.01 12.44 -21.48
C SER A 588 64.15 13.61 -22.01
N LYS A 589 63.29 14.15 -21.13
CA LYS A 589 63.37 15.50 -20.50
C LYS A 589 61.97 15.88 -19.97
N ASN A 590 61.78 15.84 -18.65
CA ASN A 590 61.84 16.99 -17.73
C ASN A 590 60.81 18.09 -18.03
N ASN A 591 59.77 18.24 -17.19
CA ASN A 591 59.86 19.13 -16.02
C ASN A 591 58.55 19.20 -15.19
N LYS A 592 58.74 19.05 -13.87
CA LYS A 592 58.02 19.61 -12.69
C LYS A 592 56.55 19.19 -12.43
N LYS A 593 56.22 18.37 -11.40
CA LYS A 593 56.32 18.52 -9.90
C LYS A 593 55.59 19.77 -9.39
N GLU A 594 54.76 19.76 -8.34
CA GLU A 594 54.61 18.95 -7.10
C GLU A 594 53.23 19.32 -6.50
N ASN A 595 52.43 18.45 -5.84
CA ASN A 595 52.53 18.10 -4.41
C ASN A 595 51.40 17.11 -4.06
N VAL A 596 51.70 15.84 -3.77
CA VAL A 596 50.89 14.95 -2.90
C VAL A 596 51.82 13.89 -2.35
N ASP A 597 52.43 14.11 -1.18
CA ASP A 597 53.18 13.08 -0.44
C ASP A 597 53.29 13.43 1.05
N THR A 598 52.17 13.37 1.77
CA THR A 598 52.13 13.48 3.24
C THR A 598 51.25 12.43 3.90
N PHE A 599 51.21 11.21 3.36
CA PHE A 599 50.48 10.11 4.01
C PHE A 599 51.35 8.86 4.28
N LEU A 600 52.48 8.72 3.59
CA LEU A 600 53.36 7.55 3.75
C LEU A 600 54.54 7.75 4.72
N ASN A 601 54.79 8.98 5.17
CA ASN A 601 55.84 9.26 6.18
C ASN A 601 55.35 9.12 7.63
N ASP A 602 54.05 9.14 7.88
CA ASP A 602 53.49 9.05 9.24
C ASP A 602 53.31 7.60 9.73
N ILE A 603 53.38 6.61 8.82
CA ILE A 603 53.22 5.19 9.17
C ILE A 603 54.56 4.52 9.55
N LEU A 604 55.70 5.13 9.23
CA LEU A 604 57.02 4.50 9.41
C LEU A 604 57.81 4.96 10.64
N ASN A 605 57.27 5.86 11.49
CA ASN A 605 58.01 6.41 12.64
C ASN A 605 57.44 6.11 14.04
N LEU A 606 56.50 5.18 14.19
CA LEU A 606 55.92 4.82 15.50
C LEU A 606 56.59 3.64 16.22
N ASN A 607 57.84 3.30 15.86
CA ASN A 607 58.66 2.37 16.64
C ASN A 607 60.05 2.96 16.88
N ARG A 608 60.15 3.88 17.85
CA ARG A 608 61.35 4.10 18.68
C ARG A 608 61.01 4.87 19.95
N THR A 609 61.21 4.18 21.06
CA THR A 609 61.06 4.56 22.45
C THR A 609 62.05 5.65 22.89
N ARG A 610 61.54 6.71 23.55
CA ARG A 610 61.83 7.06 24.95
C ARG A 610 61.07 8.32 25.37
#